data_AF-C5DY01-F1
#
_entry.id   AF-C5DY01-F1
#
_cell.length_a   1.000
_cell.length_b   1.000
_cell.length_c   1.000
_cell.angle_alpha   90.00
_cell.angle_beta   90.00
_cell.angle_gamma   90.00
#
_symmetry.space_group_name_H-M   'P 1'
#
loop_
_entity.id
_entity.type
_entity.pdbx_description
1 polymer ?
#
loop_
_entity_poly.entity_id
_entity_poly.type
_entity_poly.pdbx_seq_one_letter_code
_entity_poly.pdbx_strand_id
1 'polypeptide(L)'
;MSIEPSTSSKCIINTSKGRIDVELWARELPNTTKIFLESCQGQKLQRFDGVRSNGTVTIVGGSPDKKLDYERHARIRGCRRGSVGYDRNVNQWFFASQECSIEDDSWILIGKIVGESNYVLRRIVGESQLDDRGKFVYPPIVNKTEVTVPHFDLGTLPQVGPNLPKEEKPRFFKRGNAKVKLSYEEEEEEEDYERDAVPLKKIKPPPGVKDKGKNDPSTKTQALKEKEPTEEISLREKETLALLSQFQQRQKGRDNILNRRP
;
A
#
# COMPACT_ATOMS: atom_id res chain seq x y z
N MET A 1 9.01 3.68 -35.48
CA MET A 1 7.77 4.37 -35.07
C MET A 1 6.96 3.41 -34.21
N SER A 2 6.52 3.82 -33.03
CA SER A 2 5.70 2.97 -32.17
C SER A 2 4.34 2.72 -32.83
N ILE A 3 4.04 1.45 -33.12
CA ILE A 3 2.79 1.00 -33.75
C ILE A 3 1.58 1.13 -32.80
N GLU A 4 1.83 1.19 -31.49
CA GLU A 4 0.79 1.24 -30.46
C GLU A 4 0.16 2.64 -30.30
N PRO A 5 -1.15 2.74 -30.02
CA PRO A 5 -1.82 3.99 -29.71
C PRO A 5 -1.26 4.68 -28.46
N SER A 6 -1.40 6.00 -28.41
CA SER A 6 -1.15 6.78 -27.19
C SER A 6 -2.14 6.39 -26.08
N THR A 7 -1.64 6.26 -24.86
CA THR A 7 -2.44 5.99 -23.67
C THR A 7 -3.19 7.25 -23.23
N SER A 8 -4.41 7.09 -22.70
CA SER A 8 -5.32 8.19 -22.38
C SER A 8 -5.61 8.35 -20.89
N SER A 9 -5.45 7.27 -20.10
CA SER A 9 -5.66 7.28 -18.64
C SER A 9 -4.47 6.67 -17.92
N LYS A 10 -4.28 7.09 -16.66
CA LYS A 10 -3.28 6.51 -15.75
C LYS A 10 -3.90 6.15 -14.41
N CYS A 11 -3.63 4.94 -13.95
CA CYS A 11 -4.03 4.38 -12.66
C CYS A 11 -2.82 3.87 -11.89
N ILE A 12 -2.86 3.95 -10.57
CA ILE A 12 -1.84 3.48 -9.65
C ILE A 12 -2.46 2.44 -8.73
N ILE A 13 -1.87 1.25 -8.68
CA ILE A 13 -2.27 0.15 -7.81
C ILE A 13 -1.14 -0.06 -6.79
N ASN A 14 -1.41 0.26 -5.53
CA ASN A 14 -0.47 0.01 -4.44
C ASN A 14 -0.73 -1.39 -3.88
N THR A 15 0.25 -2.27 -4.04
CA THR A 15 0.22 -3.65 -3.55
C THR A 15 1.14 -3.83 -2.35
N SER A 16 1.02 -4.93 -1.63
CA SER A 16 1.95 -5.27 -0.52
C SER A 16 3.41 -5.41 -0.97
N LYS A 17 3.65 -5.68 -2.26
CA LYS A 17 4.99 -5.88 -2.83
C LYS A 17 5.55 -4.64 -3.55
N GLY A 18 4.73 -3.60 -3.73
CA GLY A 18 5.15 -2.36 -4.36
C GLY A 18 4.03 -1.66 -5.15
N ARG A 19 4.40 -0.54 -5.77
CA ARG A 19 3.49 0.30 -6.55
C ARG A 19 3.51 -0.08 -8.03
N ILE A 20 2.32 -0.27 -8.60
CA ILE A 20 2.12 -0.61 -10.00
C ILE A 20 1.41 0.53 -10.72
N ASP A 21 2.13 1.24 -11.58
CA ASP A 21 1.60 2.27 -12.46
C ASP A 21 1.11 1.63 -13.76
N VAL A 22 -0.17 1.84 -14.09
CA VAL A 22 -0.85 1.30 -15.26
C VAL A 22 -1.35 2.44 -16.14
N GLU A 23 -1.03 2.37 -17.42
CA GLU A 23 -1.57 3.26 -18.45
C GLU A 23 -2.58 2.51 -19.32
N LEU A 24 -3.70 3.16 -19.63
CA LEU A 24 -4.84 2.54 -20.29
C LEU A 24 -5.18 3.25 -21.61
N TRP A 25 -5.69 2.49 -22.58
CA TRP A 25 -6.18 2.99 -23.86
C TRP A 25 -7.68 3.30 -23.80
N ALA A 26 -8.06 4.27 -22.97
CA ALA A 26 -9.47 4.61 -22.76
C ALA A 26 -10.20 5.09 -24.02
N ARG A 27 -9.49 5.72 -24.97
CA ARG A 27 -10.07 6.18 -26.23
C ARG A 27 -10.44 5.03 -27.18
N GLU A 28 -9.64 3.97 -27.18
CA GLU A 28 -9.81 2.84 -28.12
C GLU A 28 -10.72 1.75 -27.54
N LEU A 29 -10.72 1.61 -26.20
CA LEU A 29 -11.47 0.58 -25.48
C LEU A 29 -12.30 1.19 -24.34
N PRO A 30 -13.29 2.05 -24.63
CA PRO A 30 -14.03 2.77 -23.61
C PRO A 30 -14.80 1.88 -22.64
N ASN A 31 -15.45 0.80 -23.11
CA ASN A 31 -16.34 0.01 -22.26
C ASN A 31 -15.55 -0.75 -21.19
N THR A 32 -14.51 -1.47 -21.64
CA THR A 32 -13.67 -2.28 -20.74
C THR A 32 -12.87 -1.39 -19.80
N THR A 33 -12.32 -0.28 -20.30
CA THR A 33 -11.51 0.65 -19.50
C THR A 33 -12.34 1.36 -18.43
N LYS A 34 -13.59 1.72 -18.74
CA LYS A 34 -14.52 2.34 -17.77
C LYS A 34 -14.73 1.44 -16.56
N ILE A 35 -15.04 0.17 -16.78
CA ILE A 35 -15.32 -0.80 -15.72
C ILE A 35 -14.07 -1.07 -14.87
N PHE A 36 -12.90 -1.13 -15.50
CA PHE A 36 -11.64 -1.23 -14.79
C PHE A 36 -11.41 -0.01 -13.88
N LEU A 37 -11.62 1.21 -14.39
CA LEU A 37 -11.44 2.43 -13.62
C LEU A 37 -12.49 2.57 -12.49
N GLU A 38 -13.74 2.18 -12.71
CA GLU A 38 -14.76 2.10 -11.65
C GLU A 38 -14.34 1.14 -10.54
N SER A 39 -13.77 0.01 -10.91
CA SER A 39 -13.24 -0.98 -9.96
C SER A 39 -12.03 -0.46 -9.19
N CYS A 40 -11.19 0.33 -9.85
CA CYS A 40 -10.06 1.02 -9.23
C CYS A 40 -10.53 2.09 -8.24
N GLN A 41 -11.51 2.92 -8.59
CA GLN A 41 -12.06 3.95 -7.71
C GLN A 41 -12.79 3.37 -6.51
N GLY A 42 -13.56 2.30 -6.71
CA GLY A 42 -14.28 1.61 -5.64
C GLY A 42 -13.40 0.73 -4.74
N GLN A 43 -12.08 0.70 -4.95
CA GLN A 43 -11.13 -0.17 -4.24
C GLN A 43 -11.58 -1.65 -4.23
N LYS A 44 -12.18 -2.10 -5.34
CA LYS A 44 -12.75 -3.45 -5.45
C LYS A 44 -11.70 -4.51 -5.76
N LEU A 45 -10.50 -4.11 -6.17
CA LEU A 45 -9.36 -5.00 -6.39
C LEU A 45 -8.84 -5.48 -5.03
N GLN A 46 -8.90 -6.79 -4.77
CA GLN A 46 -8.58 -7.34 -3.44
C GLN A 46 -7.18 -7.94 -3.39
N ARG A 47 -6.89 -8.94 -4.24
CA ARG A 47 -5.66 -9.73 -4.17
C ARG A 47 -5.30 -10.40 -5.49
N PHE A 48 -4.02 -10.73 -5.65
CA PHE A 48 -3.55 -11.57 -6.75
C PHE A 48 -3.81 -13.05 -6.44
N ASP A 49 -4.32 -13.84 -7.38
CA ASP A 49 -4.72 -15.24 -7.13
C ASP A 49 -3.64 -16.24 -7.56
N GLY A 50 -3.10 -16.10 -8.77
CA GLY A 50 -2.06 -17.00 -9.25
C GLY A 50 -1.39 -16.55 -10.54
N VAL A 51 -0.40 -17.33 -10.93
CA VAL A 51 0.31 -17.25 -12.20
C VAL A 51 -0.13 -18.42 -13.07
N ARG A 52 -0.62 -18.13 -14.27
CA ARG A 52 -1.01 -19.14 -15.24
C ARG A 52 0.19 -19.64 -16.04
N SER A 53 0.02 -20.78 -16.71
CA SER A 53 1.05 -21.41 -17.56
C SER A 53 1.55 -20.51 -18.68
N ASN A 54 0.73 -19.56 -19.13
CA ASN A 54 1.09 -18.55 -20.13
C ASN A 54 1.91 -17.38 -19.56
N GLY A 55 2.22 -17.35 -18.26
CA GLY A 55 2.96 -16.25 -17.63
C GLY A 55 2.11 -15.02 -17.30
N THR A 56 0.78 -15.13 -17.29
CA THR A 56 -0.13 -14.08 -16.82
C THR A 56 -0.44 -14.25 -15.33
N VAL A 57 -0.50 -13.12 -14.62
CA VAL A 57 -0.86 -13.05 -13.20
C VAL A 57 -2.30 -12.58 -13.08
N THR A 58 -3.15 -13.33 -12.40
CA THR A 58 -4.56 -13.00 -12.22
C THR A 58 -4.81 -12.17 -10.97
N ILE A 59 -5.75 -11.23 -11.05
CA ILE A 59 -6.27 -10.49 -9.90
C ILE A 59 -7.72 -10.86 -9.65
N VAL A 60 -8.03 -11.08 -8.38
CA VAL A 60 -9.38 -11.25 -7.86
C VAL A 60 -9.87 -9.92 -7.28
N GLY A 61 -11.10 -9.58 -7.63
CA GLY A 61 -11.76 -8.35 -7.22
C GLY A 61 -11.94 -7.39 -8.38
N GLY A 62 -13.02 -6.59 -8.34
CA GLY A 62 -13.35 -5.65 -9.41
C GLY A 62 -13.78 -6.30 -10.72
N SER A 63 -14.07 -7.60 -10.72
CA SER A 63 -14.66 -8.27 -11.88
C SER A 63 -16.11 -7.79 -12.08
N PRO A 64 -16.54 -7.52 -13.33
CA PRO A 64 -17.92 -7.16 -13.61
C PRO A 64 -18.87 -8.36 -13.43
N ASP A 65 -20.08 -8.12 -12.93
CA ASP A 65 -21.09 -9.19 -12.77
C ASP A 65 -21.58 -9.74 -14.12
N LYS A 66 -21.55 -8.89 -15.16
CA LYS A 66 -21.91 -9.24 -16.53
C LYS A 66 -20.65 -9.45 -17.37
N LYS A 67 -20.66 -10.47 -18.23
CA LYS A 67 -19.62 -10.67 -19.25
C LYS A 67 -19.51 -9.43 -20.13
N LEU A 68 -18.28 -8.95 -20.32
CA LEU A 68 -17.99 -7.82 -21.17
C LEU A 68 -18.14 -8.20 -22.64
N ASP A 69 -18.59 -7.22 -23.42
CA ASP A 69 -18.59 -7.30 -24.87
C ASP A 69 -17.15 -7.31 -25.38
N TYR A 70 -16.91 -8.06 -26.45
CA TYR A 70 -15.59 -8.15 -27.04
C TYR A 70 -15.19 -6.83 -27.68
N GLU A 71 -14.11 -6.23 -27.20
CA GLU A 71 -13.64 -4.92 -27.61
C GLU A 71 -12.14 -5.00 -27.93
N ARG A 72 -11.74 -4.70 -29.17
CA ARG A 72 -10.32 -4.72 -29.59
C ARG A 72 -10.03 -3.65 -30.63
N HIS A 73 -8.82 -3.09 -30.56
CA HIS A 73 -8.30 -2.19 -31.58
C HIS A 73 -7.23 -2.90 -32.43
N ALA A 74 -7.22 -2.66 -33.75
CA ALA A 74 -6.31 -3.34 -34.69
C ALA A 74 -4.82 -3.13 -34.40
N ARG A 75 -4.46 -2.01 -33.76
CA ARG A 75 -3.08 -1.69 -33.32
C ARG A 75 -2.67 -2.34 -32.00
N ILE A 76 -3.63 -2.86 -31.22
CA ILE A 76 -3.40 -3.50 -29.91
C ILE A 76 -3.50 -5.01 -30.12
N ARG A 77 -2.41 -5.62 -30.60
CA ARG A 77 -2.36 -7.06 -30.90
C ARG A 77 -1.22 -7.82 -30.22
N GLY A 78 -0.31 -7.13 -29.54
CA GLY A 78 0.80 -7.77 -28.83
C GLY A 78 0.54 -7.79 -27.33
N CYS A 79 0.39 -8.96 -26.73
CA CYS A 79 0.51 -9.11 -25.29
C CYS A 79 2.00 -9.27 -24.99
N ARG A 80 2.62 -8.13 -24.68
CA ARG A 80 4.02 -8.08 -24.29
C ARG A 80 4.12 -8.17 -22.79
N ARG A 81 5.34 -8.32 -22.29
CA ARG A 81 5.60 -8.12 -20.87
C ARG A 81 5.04 -6.77 -20.42
N GLY A 82 4.27 -6.78 -19.34
CA GLY A 82 3.62 -5.60 -18.79
C GLY A 82 2.29 -5.26 -19.43
N SER A 83 1.74 -6.06 -20.31
CA SER A 83 0.37 -5.85 -20.79
C SER A 83 -0.66 -6.08 -19.69
N VAL A 84 -1.71 -5.27 -19.66
CA VAL A 84 -2.85 -5.43 -18.76
C VAL A 84 -4.07 -5.78 -19.59
N GLY A 85 -4.82 -6.78 -19.16
CA GLY A 85 -5.98 -7.25 -19.89
C GLY A 85 -7.06 -7.86 -19.01
N TYR A 86 -8.13 -8.25 -19.68
CA TYR A 86 -9.30 -8.88 -19.13
C TYR A 86 -9.51 -10.22 -19.82
N ASP A 87 -9.70 -11.26 -19.02
CA ASP A 87 -10.03 -12.60 -19.50
C ASP A 87 -11.54 -12.81 -19.38
N ARG A 88 -12.21 -13.01 -20.52
CA ARG A 88 -13.66 -13.17 -20.59
C ARG A 88 -14.14 -14.54 -20.08
N ASN A 89 -13.29 -15.56 -20.15
CA ASN A 89 -13.66 -16.93 -19.75
C ASN A 89 -13.70 -17.04 -18.23
N VAL A 90 -12.67 -16.49 -17.57
CA VAL A 90 -12.55 -16.50 -16.11
C VAL A 90 -13.18 -15.27 -15.48
N ASN A 91 -13.52 -14.26 -16.29
CA ASN A 91 -14.14 -13.01 -15.86
C ASN A 91 -13.26 -12.29 -14.84
N GLN A 92 -11.94 -12.24 -15.10
CA GLN A 92 -10.92 -11.71 -14.20
C GLN A 92 -9.91 -10.84 -14.94
N TRP A 93 -9.37 -9.85 -14.22
CA TRP A 93 -8.28 -9.03 -14.71
C TRP A 93 -6.96 -9.79 -14.62
N PHE A 94 -6.07 -9.55 -15.58
CA PHE A 94 -4.74 -10.15 -15.59
C PHE A 94 -3.65 -9.16 -16.00
N PHE A 95 -2.44 -9.46 -15.55
CA PHE A 95 -1.20 -8.73 -15.84
C PHE A 95 -0.21 -9.70 -16.47
N ALA A 96 0.33 -9.37 -17.63
CA ALA A 96 1.27 -10.21 -18.33
C ALA A 96 2.69 -10.02 -17.75
N SER A 97 3.25 -11.07 -17.15
CA SER A 97 4.65 -11.06 -16.70
C SER A 97 5.62 -11.36 -17.85
N GLN A 98 5.16 -12.13 -18.83
CA GLN A 98 5.90 -12.55 -20.03
C GLN A 98 5.12 -12.20 -21.30
N GLU A 99 5.76 -12.36 -22.45
CA GLU A 99 5.07 -12.27 -23.73
C GLU A 99 4.08 -13.43 -23.85
N CYS A 100 2.84 -13.10 -24.18
CA CYS A 100 1.77 -14.09 -24.32
C CYS A 100 1.17 -14.00 -25.72
N SER A 101 0.80 -15.13 -26.29
CA SER A 101 -0.05 -15.15 -27.48
C SER A 101 -1.48 -14.85 -27.04
N ILE A 102 -2.11 -13.87 -27.67
CA ILE A 102 -3.51 -13.50 -27.40
C ILE A 102 -4.37 -14.45 -28.21
N GLU A 103 -5.23 -15.21 -27.54
CA GLU A 103 -6.36 -15.86 -28.21
C GLU A 103 -7.40 -14.79 -28.52
N ASP A 104 -7.65 -14.60 -29.82
CA ASP A 104 -8.30 -13.41 -30.34
C ASP A 104 -9.71 -13.18 -29.78
N ASP A 105 -10.45 -14.20 -29.33
CA ASP A 105 -11.82 -14.04 -28.82
C ASP A 105 -11.96 -14.09 -27.28
N SER A 106 -10.91 -14.54 -26.58
CA SER A 106 -10.95 -14.79 -25.14
C SER A 106 -10.52 -13.58 -24.32
N TRP A 107 -9.55 -12.80 -24.82
CA TRP A 107 -8.88 -11.76 -24.03
C TRP A 107 -9.02 -10.37 -24.64
N ILE A 108 -9.18 -9.39 -23.77
CA ILE A 108 -9.25 -7.97 -24.12
C ILE A 108 -8.07 -7.25 -23.46
N LEU A 109 -7.21 -6.60 -24.24
CA LEU A 109 -6.07 -5.85 -23.69
C LEU A 109 -6.41 -4.39 -23.50
N ILE A 110 -6.42 -3.93 -22.25
CA ILE A 110 -6.85 -2.57 -21.89
C ILE A 110 -5.70 -1.58 -21.81
N GLY A 111 -4.48 -2.06 -21.55
CA GLY A 111 -3.37 -1.16 -21.23
C GLY A 111 -2.01 -1.84 -21.07
N LYS A 112 -1.08 -1.06 -20.54
CA LYS A 112 0.30 -1.45 -20.26
C LYS A 112 0.76 -0.91 -18.91
N ILE A 113 1.70 -1.61 -18.30
CA ILE A 113 2.37 -1.24 -17.07
C ILE A 113 3.59 -0.38 -17.41
N VAL A 114 3.78 0.71 -16.66
CA VAL A 114 4.90 1.63 -16.83
C VAL A 114 6.20 1.02 -16.33
N GLY A 115 7.31 1.30 -17.01
CA GLY A 115 8.63 0.67 -16.89
C GLY A 115 9.03 0.15 -15.50
N GLU A 116 9.09 1.00 -14.47
CA GLU A 116 9.54 0.61 -13.13
C GLU A 116 8.62 -0.43 -12.48
N SER A 117 7.31 -0.32 -12.69
CA SER A 117 6.32 -1.23 -12.16
C SER A 117 6.36 -2.63 -12.78
N ASN A 118 7.02 -2.80 -13.93
CA ASN A 118 7.29 -4.14 -14.48
C ASN A 118 8.28 -4.95 -13.62
N TYR A 119 9.14 -4.28 -12.85
CA TYR A 119 10.01 -4.95 -11.89
C TYR A 119 9.23 -5.40 -10.66
N VAL A 120 8.24 -4.61 -10.22
CA VAL A 120 7.33 -5.00 -9.12
C VAL A 120 6.53 -6.24 -9.50
N LEU A 121 5.98 -6.32 -10.72
CA LEU A 121 5.28 -7.52 -11.18
C LEU A 121 6.21 -8.75 -11.22
N ARG A 122 7.44 -8.58 -11.72
CA ARG A 122 8.44 -9.66 -11.73
C ARG A 122 8.82 -10.09 -10.32
N ARG A 123 8.94 -9.13 -9.38
CA ARG A 123 9.20 -9.40 -7.96
C ARG A 123 8.05 -10.20 -7.35
N ILE A 124 6.81 -9.84 -7.64
CA ILE A 124 5.62 -10.59 -7.20
C ILE A 124 5.69 -12.04 -7.67
N VAL A 125 6.00 -12.28 -8.95
CA VAL A 125 6.09 -13.65 -9.48
C VAL A 125 7.33 -14.40 -8.97
N GLY A 126 8.46 -13.71 -8.81
CA GLY A 126 9.74 -14.33 -8.46
C GLY A 126 9.98 -14.58 -6.97
N GLU A 127 9.42 -13.74 -6.08
CA GLU A 127 9.56 -13.90 -4.63
C GLU A 127 8.41 -14.68 -3.99
N SER A 128 7.27 -14.82 -4.69
CA SER A 128 6.11 -15.49 -4.11
C SER A 128 6.20 -17.00 -4.36
N GLN A 129 5.95 -17.78 -3.31
CA GLN A 129 5.84 -19.22 -3.42
C GLN A 129 4.54 -19.59 -4.12
N LEU A 130 4.67 -20.37 -5.19
CA LEU A 130 3.55 -20.91 -5.97
C LEU A 130 3.28 -22.36 -5.55
N ASP A 131 2.00 -22.70 -5.47
CA ASP A 131 1.52 -24.07 -5.33
C ASP A 131 1.62 -24.83 -6.67
N ASP A 132 1.43 -26.15 -6.67
CA ASP A 132 1.52 -27.00 -7.87
C ASP A 132 0.55 -26.58 -8.98
N ARG A 133 -0.54 -25.89 -8.61
CA ARG A 133 -1.54 -25.34 -9.53
C ARG A 133 -1.25 -23.92 -10.02
N GLY A 134 -0.08 -23.35 -9.67
CA GLY A 134 0.29 -21.98 -9.99
C GLY A 134 -0.44 -20.91 -9.16
N LYS A 135 -1.06 -21.28 -8.04
CA LYS A 135 -1.68 -20.31 -7.11
C LYS A 135 -0.67 -19.80 -6.10
N PHE A 136 -0.81 -18.55 -5.67
CA PHE A 136 0.05 -18.03 -4.62
C PHE A 136 -0.32 -18.65 -3.27
N VAL A 137 0.68 -19.20 -2.56
CA VAL A 137 0.51 -19.67 -1.18
C VAL A 137 0.21 -18.48 -0.26
N TYR A 138 0.92 -17.38 -0.49
CA TYR A 138 0.69 -16.09 0.17
C TYR A 138 0.35 -15.03 -0.87
N PRO A 139 -0.94 -14.88 -1.22
CA PRO A 139 -1.43 -13.87 -2.16
C PRO A 139 -1.01 -12.45 -1.79
N PRO A 140 -0.33 -11.72 -2.70
CA PRO A 140 -0.14 -10.29 -2.55
C PRO A 140 -1.49 -9.56 -2.50
N ILE A 141 -1.65 -8.68 -1.52
CA ILE A 141 -2.87 -7.88 -1.34
C ILE A 141 -2.74 -6.53 -2.05
N VAL A 142 -3.86 -6.02 -2.55
CA VAL A 142 -3.96 -4.66 -3.07
C VAL A 142 -4.40 -3.77 -1.91
N ASN A 143 -3.50 -2.87 -1.49
CA ASN A 143 -3.72 -2.00 -0.33
C ASN A 143 -4.60 -0.80 -0.70
N LYS A 144 -4.30 -0.16 -1.84
CA LYS A 144 -4.99 1.05 -2.30
C LYS A 144 -4.90 1.16 -3.81
N THR A 145 -5.94 1.70 -4.42
CA THR A 145 -5.92 2.03 -5.85
C THR A 145 -6.27 3.50 -6.02
N GLU A 146 -5.51 4.22 -6.85
CA GLU A 146 -5.65 5.65 -7.09
C GLU A 146 -5.67 5.92 -8.60
N VAL A 147 -6.65 6.68 -9.09
CA VAL A 147 -6.71 7.09 -10.49
C VAL A 147 -6.09 8.47 -10.63
N THR A 148 -4.89 8.56 -11.22
CA THR A 148 -4.17 9.84 -11.39
C THR A 148 -4.73 10.68 -12.52
N VAL A 149 -4.94 10.05 -13.68
CA VAL A 149 -5.47 10.71 -14.88
C VAL A 149 -6.75 10.00 -15.25
N PRO A 150 -7.91 10.47 -14.76
CA PRO A 150 -9.21 9.97 -15.21
C PRO A 150 -9.49 10.49 -16.62
N HIS A 151 -9.92 9.60 -17.52
CA HIS A 151 -10.40 9.96 -18.85
C HIS A 151 -11.92 10.07 -18.92
N PHE A 152 -12.61 9.27 -18.10
CA PHE A 152 -14.06 9.30 -17.97
C PHE A 152 -14.44 10.07 -16.70
N ASP A 153 -15.55 10.79 -16.77
CA ASP A 153 -16.22 11.33 -15.60
C ASP A 153 -16.96 10.19 -14.89
N LEU A 154 -16.19 9.42 -14.13
CA LEU A 154 -16.70 8.40 -13.25
C LEU A 154 -17.23 9.16 -12.04
N GLY A 155 -18.53 9.45 -12.06
CA GLY A 155 -19.19 10.21 -11.00
C GLY A 155 -18.73 9.75 -9.62
N THR A 156 -18.53 10.71 -8.71
CA THR A 156 -17.94 10.46 -7.39
C THR A 156 -18.68 9.32 -6.71
N LEU A 157 -18.08 8.13 -6.67
CA LEU A 157 -18.58 7.08 -5.79
C LEU A 157 -18.56 7.67 -4.38
N PRO A 158 -19.63 7.50 -3.58
CA PRO A 158 -19.58 7.91 -2.19
C PRO A 158 -18.41 7.16 -1.57
N GLN A 159 -17.34 7.90 -1.27
CA GLN A 159 -16.22 7.39 -0.50
C GLN A 159 -16.83 6.90 0.80
N VAL A 160 -17.04 5.58 0.91
CA VAL A 160 -17.24 4.93 2.19
C VAL A 160 -15.87 5.00 2.86
N GLY A 161 -15.52 6.20 3.33
CA GLY A 161 -14.52 6.31 4.37
C GLY A 161 -14.96 5.37 5.50
N PRO A 162 -14.01 4.78 6.24
CA PRO A 162 -14.38 4.09 7.48
C PRO A 162 -15.29 5.03 8.25
N ASN A 163 -16.52 4.60 8.51
CA ASN A 163 -17.44 5.28 9.40
C ASN A 163 -16.74 5.35 10.77
N LEU A 164 -15.87 6.33 10.98
CA LEU A 164 -15.76 6.92 12.29
C LEU A 164 -17.15 7.50 12.54
N PRO A 165 -17.87 7.03 13.58
CA PRO A 165 -19.14 7.63 13.93
C PRO A 165 -18.91 9.12 14.08
N LYS A 166 -19.53 9.90 13.19
CA LYS A 166 -19.65 11.34 13.37
C LYS A 166 -20.37 11.51 14.69
N GLU A 167 -19.64 11.92 15.73
CA GLU A 167 -20.26 12.47 16.93
C GLU A 167 -21.21 13.57 16.47
N GLU A 168 -22.50 13.26 16.49
CA GLU A 168 -23.55 14.24 16.37
C GLU A 168 -23.35 15.21 17.51
N LYS A 169 -22.89 16.42 17.18
CA LYS A 169 -22.89 17.53 18.12
C LYS A 169 -24.34 17.72 18.58
N PRO A 170 -24.65 17.53 19.88
CA PRO A 170 -26.02 17.70 20.35
C PRO A 170 -26.42 19.16 20.15
N ARG A 171 -27.52 19.37 19.40
CA ARG A 171 -28.11 20.69 19.18
C ARG A 171 -28.62 21.21 20.52
N PHE A 172 -28.00 22.28 21.00
CA PHE A 172 -28.41 22.95 22.24
C PHE A 172 -29.73 23.70 22.00
N PHE A 173 -30.86 23.11 22.40
CA PHE A 173 -32.12 23.84 22.52
C PHE A 173 -32.10 24.70 23.80
N LYS A 174 -32.30 26.02 23.67
CA LYS A 174 -32.41 26.94 24.81
C LYS A 174 -33.86 27.07 25.28
N ARG A 175 -34.06 26.60 26.53
CA ARG A 175 -34.88 27.10 27.66
C ARG A 175 -36.41 27.29 27.50
N GLY A 176 -37.14 26.57 28.35
CA GLY A 176 -38.39 27.04 28.97
C GLY A 176 -38.27 26.88 30.49
N ASN A 177 -38.38 27.97 31.24
CA ASN A 177 -38.35 27.96 32.70
C ASN A 177 -39.72 27.51 33.23
N ALA A 178 -39.83 26.28 33.72
CA ALA A 178 -40.96 25.84 34.52
C ALA A 178 -40.52 25.69 35.98
N LYS A 179 -41.03 26.58 36.83
CA LYS A 179 -40.92 26.49 38.29
C LYS A 179 -41.77 25.30 38.75
N VAL A 180 -41.15 24.17 39.05
CA VAL A 180 -41.78 23.08 39.80
C VAL A 180 -41.41 23.28 41.26
N LYS A 181 -42.38 23.74 42.06
CA LYS A 181 -42.31 23.68 43.52
C LYS A 181 -42.59 22.23 43.91
N LEU A 182 -41.60 21.56 44.49
CA LEU A 182 -41.79 20.29 45.17
C LEU A 182 -41.48 20.52 46.65
N SER A 183 -42.54 20.51 47.46
CA SER A 183 -42.50 20.55 48.92
C SER A 183 -42.53 19.13 49.46
N TYR A 184 -41.57 18.77 50.30
CA TYR A 184 -41.68 17.65 51.22
C TYR A 184 -41.09 18.09 52.57
N GLU A 185 -41.98 18.16 53.56
CA GLU A 185 -41.72 18.06 55.01
C GLU A 185 -40.98 16.74 55.29
N GLU A 186 -39.84 16.79 55.99
CA GLU A 186 -39.69 16.56 57.44
C GLU A 186 -39.42 15.06 57.73
N GLU A 187 -38.16 14.73 58.01
CA GLU A 187 -37.76 14.05 59.25
C GLU A 187 -36.22 13.92 59.33
N GLU A 188 -35.75 14.22 60.54
CA GLU A 188 -34.41 14.20 61.14
C GLU A 188 -33.43 13.13 60.64
N GLU A 189 -32.16 13.50 60.46
CA GLU A 189 -31.09 13.19 61.44
C GLU A 189 -29.72 13.76 60.99
N GLU A 190 -28.88 13.97 61.98
CA GLU A 190 -27.73 14.86 62.08
C GLU A 190 -26.44 14.43 61.34
N GLU A 191 -25.44 15.31 61.45
CA GLU A 191 -23.98 15.09 61.35
C GLU A 191 -23.25 15.53 60.06
N ASP A 192 -23.01 16.84 59.98
CA ASP A 192 -21.70 17.49 60.17
C ASP A 192 -20.49 17.31 59.19
N TYR A 193 -19.97 18.49 58.82
CA TYR A 193 -18.66 18.94 58.31
C TYR A 193 -18.28 18.86 56.81
N GLU A 194 -18.60 19.96 56.13
CA GLU A 194 -17.68 20.91 55.46
C GLU A 194 -16.59 20.42 54.49
N ARG A 195 -16.72 20.84 53.22
CA ARG A 195 -15.57 21.19 52.39
C ARG A 195 -15.87 22.39 51.49
N ASP A 196 -15.30 23.52 51.88
CA ASP A 196 -15.33 24.78 51.16
C ASP A 196 -14.57 24.75 49.83
N ALA A 197 -15.13 25.50 48.88
CA ALA A 197 -14.62 25.81 47.56
C ALA A 197 -13.55 26.93 47.60
N VAL A 198 -12.69 27.05 46.56
CA VAL A 198 -12.81 28.08 45.50
C VAL A 198 -11.63 28.02 44.47
N PRO A 199 -11.85 28.33 43.18
CA PRO A 199 -10.85 28.28 42.10
C PRO A 199 -10.34 29.67 41.64
N LEU A 200 -9.16 29.75 41.00
CA LEU A 200 -8.66 30.98 40.35
C LEU A 200 -8.16 30.77 38.91
N LYS A 201 -8.53 31.74 38.07
CA LYS A 201 -8.49 31.80 36.60
C LYS A 201 -7.13 32.31 36.05
N LYS A 202 -6.86 31.97 34.78
CA LYS A 202 -5.73 32.42 33.95
C LYS A 202 -5.99 33.81 33.31
N ILE A 203 -4.94 34.62 33.17
CA ILE A 203 -4.91 35.88 32.38
C ILE A 203 -3.65 35.87 31.48
N LYS A 204 -3.76 36.36 30.24
CA LYS A 204 -2.67 36.70 29.29
C LYS A 204 -3.03 38.06 28.63
N PRO A 205 -2.14 38.67 27.81
CA PRO A 205 -1.01 39.56 28.14
C PRO A 205 -1.21 40.94 27.45
N PRO A 206 -0.18 41.81 27.32
CA PRO A 206 -0.20 42.82 26.26
C PRO A 206 1.08 42.88 25.38
N PRO A 207 1.04 43.59 24.22
CA PRO A 207 1.91 43.36 23.06
C PRO A 207 2.99 44.43 22.83
N GLY A 208 4.12 44.01 22.24
CA GLY A 208 4.96 44.84 21.35
C GLY A 208 6.30 45.34 21.89
N VAL A 209 7.39 44.56 21.72
CA VAL A 209 8.76 45.06 21.50
C VAL A 209 9.52 44.04 20.63
N LYS A 210 10.16 44.50 19.56
CA LYS A 210 11.06 43.72 18.71
C LYS A 210 12.49 43.73 19.28
N ASP A 211 13.17 42.62 18.99
CA ASP A 211 14.54 42.52 18.49
C ASP A 211 15.75 42.28 19.42
N LYS A 212 16.60 41.39 18.88
CA LYS A 212 18.05 41.18 19.05
C LYS A 212 18.59 40.36 20.23
N GLY A 213 19.41 39.37 19.84
CA GLY A 213 20.56 38.91 20.63
C GLY A 213 20.84 37.43 20.53
N LYS A 214 21.64 37.02 19.53
CA LYS A 214 22.31 35.70 19.49
C LYS A 214 23.39 35.62 20.58
N ASN A 215 23.55 34.44 21.19
CA ASN A 215 24.77 33.61 21.24
C ASN A 215 24.80 32.71 22.48
N ASP A 216 25.25 31.47 22.25
CA ASP A 216 25.37 30.32 23.15
C ASP A 216 26.12 30.59 24.47
N PRO A 217 26.01 29.67 25.47
CA PRO A 217 27.03 28.61 25.52
C PRO A 217 26.56 27.23 26.05
N SER A 218 27.27 26.22 25.54
CA SER A 218 27.84 25.10 26.29
C SER A 218 27.03 23.79 26.44
N THR A 219 27.46 22.84 25.61
CA THR A 219 28.10 21.57 25.99
C THR A 219 27.43 20.70 27.06
N LYS A 220 26.93 19.53 26.65
CA LYS A 220 27.30 18.26 27.30
C LYS A 220 27.09 17.05 26.38
N THR A 221 28.23 16.59 25.86
CA THR A 221 28.53 15.25 25.41
C THR A 221 28.06 14.21 26.43
N GLN A 222 27.32 13.20 26.00
CA GLN A 222 27.13 11.96 26.77
C GLN A 222 27.57 10.76 25.92
N ALA A 223 28.31 9.90 26.61
CA ALA A 223 29.14 8.85 26.10
C ALA A 223 28.35 7.70 25.43
N LEU A 224 28.93 7.18 24.36
CA LEU A 224 28.59 5.88 23.78
C LEU A 224 29.06 4.78 24.75
N LYS A 225 28.11 3.99 25.22
CA LYS A 225 28.33 2.84 26.08
C LYS A 225 28.52 1.62 25.19
N GLU A 226 29.72 1.06 25.20
CA GLU A 226 30.06 -0.24 24.62
C GLU A 226 29.13 -1.32 25.23
N LYS A 227 28.55 -2.15 24.37
CA LYS A 227 27.90 -3.40 24.75
C LYS A 227 28.59 -4.52 23.98
N GLU A 228 29.27 -5.38 24.72
CA GLU A 228 29.65 -6.71 24.23
C GLU A 228 28.38 -7.52 23.92
N PRO A 229 28.31 -8.22 22.79
CA PRO A 229 27.33 -9.28 22.60
C PRO A 229 27.98 -10.62 22.99
N THR A 230 27.64 -11.13 24.17
CA THR A 230 27.67 -12.57 24.42
C THR A 230 26.41 -13.16 23.78
N GLU A 231 26.52 -13.53 22.51
CA GLU A 231 25.50 -14.34 21.82
C GLU A 231 26.01 -15.76 21.71
N GLU A 232 25.25 -16.73 22.22
CA GLU A 232 25.51 -18.16 22.04
C GLU A 232 25.39 -18.51 20.55
N ILE A 233 26.54 -18.51 19.87
CA ILE A 233 26.66 -18.83 18.45
C ILE A 233 26.14 -20.24 18.19
N SER A 234 25.16 -20.37 17.28
CA SER A 234 24.55 -21.66 16.94
C SER A 234 25.58 -22.61 16.30
N LEU A 235 25.36 -23.92 16.40
CA LEU A 235 26.29 -24.94 15.88
C LEU A 235 26.67 -24.70 14.40
N ARG A 236 25.71 -24.23 13.59
CA ARG A 236 25.93 -23.91 12.18
C ARG A 236 26.86 -22.72 11.96
N GLU A 237 26.80 -21.70 12.81
CA GLU A 237 27.66 -20.52 12.70
C GLU A 237 29.10 -20.81 13.14
N LYS A 238 29.29 -21.73 14.10
CA LYS A 238 30.63 -22.23 14.44
C LYS A 238 31.24 -23.01 13.28
N GLU A 239 30.44 -23.83 12.60
CA GLU A 239 30.88 -24.58 11.42
C GLU A 239 31.26 -23.66 10.25
N THR A 240 30.46 -22.62 9.98
CA THR A 240 30.77 -21.67 8.90
C THR A 240 32.01 -20.83 9.21
N LEU A 241 32.20 -20.40 10.46
CA LEU A 241 33.40 -19.70 10.91
C LEU A 241 34.65 -20.60 10.84
N ALA A 242 34.52 -21.87 11.20
CA ALA A 242 35.61 -22.84 11.07
C ALA A 242 36.03 -23.02 9.60
N LEU A 243 35.07 -23.19 8.68
CA LEU A 243 35.35 -23.31 7.25
C LEU A 243 35.99 -22.04 6.66
N LEU A 244 35.54 -20.86 7.09
CA LEU A 244 36.12 -19.57 6.70
C LEU A 244 37.58 -19.44 7.18
N SER A 245 37.87 -19.83 8.41
CA SER A 245 39.24 -19.80 8.95
C SER A 245 40.17 -20.74 8.18
N GLN A 246 39.68 -21.93 7.83
CA GLN A 246 40.43 -22.94 7.10
C GLN A 246 40.71 -22.50 5.65
N PHE A 247 39.76 -21.79 5.02
CA PHE A 247 39.95 -21.18 3.70
C PHE A 247 41.01 -20.07 3.73
N GLN A 248 40.99 -19.20 4.74
CA GLN A 248 41.99 -18.13 4.90
C GLN A 248 43.41 -18.68 5.13
N GLN A 249 43.56 -19.76 5.90
CA GLN A 249 44.85 -20.43 6.06
C GLN A 249 45.36 -21.06 4.77
N ARG A 250 44.47 -21.62 3.94
CA ARG A 250 44.82 -22.13 2.61
C ARG A 250 45.28 -21.04 1.64
N GLN A 251 44.68 -19.86 1.70
CA GLN A 251 45.12 -18.70 0.91
C GLN A 251 46.51 -18.22 1.34
N LYS A 252 46.74 -18.02 2.65
CA LYS A 252 48.05 -17.66 3.19
C LYS A 252 49.15 -18.69 2.88
N GLY A 253 48.80 -19.97 2.80
CA GLY A 253 49.71 -21.03 2.39
C GLY A 253 50.11 -21.00 0.91
N ARG A 254 49.21 -20.53 0.02
CA ARG A 254 49.52 -20.37 -1.42
C ARG A 254 50.44 -19.18 -1.67
N ASP A 255 50.26 -18.10 -0.92
CA ASP A 255 51.11 -16.90 -1.02
C ASP A 255 52.55 -17.17 -0.52
N ASN A 256 52.72 -18.08 0.44
CA ASN A 256 54.04 -18.42 0.99
C ASN A 256 54.86 -19.39 0.11
N ILE A 257 54.23 -20.02 -0.89
CA ILE A 257 54.90 -20.89 -1.87
C ILE A 257 55.47 -20.06 -3.03
N LEU A 258 54.88 -18.89 -3.34
CA LEU A 258 55.35 -17.98 -4.38
C LEU A 258 56.60 -17.16 -3.96
N ASN A 259 56.86 -17.03 -2.65
CA ASN A 259 58.00 -16.27 -2.12
C ASN A 259 59.22 -17.13 -1.72
N ARG A 260 59.28 -18.41 -2.12
CA ARG A 260 60.50 -19.22 -1.96
C ARG A 260 61.05 -19.68 -3.31
N ARG A 261 62.02 -18.92 -3.82
CA ARG A 261 63.23 -19.38 -4.54
C ARG A 261 64.05 -18.17 -5.02
N PRO A 262 65.38 -18.29 -5.13
CA PRO A 262 66.35 -18.99 -4.29
C PRO A 262 67.04 -18.05 -3.29
#